data_AF-A0A929DYX3-F1
#
_entry.id   AF-A0A929DYX3-F1
#
_cell.length_a   1.000
_cell.length_b   1.000
_cell.length_c   1.000
_cell.angle_alpha   90.00
_cell.angle_beta   90.00
_cell.angle_gamma   90.00
#
_symmetry.space_group_name_H-M   'P 1'
#
loop_
_entity.id
_entity.type
_entity.pdbx_description
1 polymer ?
#
loop_
_entity_poly.entity_id
_entity_poly.type
_entity_poly.pdbx_seq_one_letter_code
_entity_poly.pdbx_strand_id
1 'polypeptide(L)'
;MKNQTVSRREFVKLSAAAAAGLTILPGFRFGLDQLPAPMKRSFGKIPFEVTTLGMGGQASLQWTPADVDPVPIILKAFKIGVNYFDTSNLYAKSQLHFGKAFRKLNLIPGEEGYDKKLRESIFLTTKTHQRWGKPGFPELENVNNWSNGDPAGGAVKDLKRSLSQMFGDGEGNYPEGSYVDMVLTHNLNFVEEVDVMYKGLETPLNKDENFGVLVTLRDFRDGTNHTGLNPENENLIKHIGLSGHINSPAMMDMIRRDNYEILDAMLVAINANDKRYLNHQHNVIPVAQAKNMGIIAMKVFADGAM
;
A
#
# COMPACT_ATOMS: atom_id res chain seq x y z
N MET A 1 30.26 17.48 32.77
CA MET A 1 29.85 18.49 31.77
C MET A 1 28.41 18.88 32.07
N LYS A 2 28.11 20.17 32.29
CA LYS A 2 26.73 20.63 32.56
C LYS A 2 25.94 20.66 31.25
N ASN A 3 24.85 19.90 31.17
CA ASN A 3 23.87 20.02 30.09
C ASN A 3 23.23 21.41 30.16
N GLN A 4 23.54 22.28 29.20
CA GLN A 4 22.79 23.51 29.01
C GLN A 4 21.51 23.18 28.25
N THR A 5 20.38 23.18 28.95
CA THR A 5 19.05 23.05 28.36
C THR A 5 18.59 24.42 27.88
N VAL A 6 18.56 24.63 26.56
CA VAL A 6 18.01 25.84 25.96
C VAL A 6 16.50 25.86 26.22
N SER A 7 16.01 26.91 26.87
CA SER A 7 14.58 27.06 27.15
C SER A 7 13.80 27.39 25.87
N ARG A 8 12.51 27.05 25.82
CA ARG A 8 11.64 27.38 24.67
C ARG A 8 11.66 28.88 24.31
N ARG A 9 11.80 29.75 25.31
CA ARG A 9 11.90 31.20 25.13
C ARG A 9 13.22 31.61 24.50
N GLU A 10 14.33 30.98 24.90
CA GLU A 10 15.63 31.20 24.29
C GLU A 10 15.65 30.70 22.85
N PHE A 11 15.07 29.53 22.58
CA PHE A 11 14.91 29.02 21.22
C PHE A 11 14.17 30.02 20.33
N VAL A 12 13.01 30.52 20.77
CA VAL A 12 12.23 31.50 20.00
C VAL A 12 13.01 32.80 19.76
N LYS A 13 13.74 33.29 20.77
CA LYS A 13 14.59 34.48 20.62
C LYS A 13 15.75 34.24 19.66
N LEU A 14 16.39 33.08 19.73
CA LEU A 14 17.50 32.70 18.84
C LEU A 14 17.02 32.57 17.39
N SER A 15 15.87 31.94 17.18
CA SER A 15 15.23 31.81 15.86
C SER A 15 14.81 33.17 15.29
N ALA A 16 14.25 34.06 16.11
CA ALA A 16 13.88 35.41 15.67
C ALA A 16 15.11 36.25 15.30
N ALA A 17 16.20 36.16 16.07
CA ALA A 17 17.45 36.86 15.77
C ALA A 17 18.12 36.32 14.48
N ALA A 18 18.10 35.00 14.27
CA ALA A 18 18.60 34.39 13.04
C ALA A 18 17.78 34.81 11.81
N ALA A 19 16.45 34.86 11.93
CA ALA A 19 15.57 35.31 10.86
C ALA A 19 15.81 36.79 10.49
N ALA A 20 16.01 37.66 11.49
CA ALA A 20 16.33 39.07 11.24
C ALA A 20 17.71 39.26 10.58
N GLY A 21 18.73 38.51 11.01
CA GLY A 21 20.07 38.55 10.40
C GLY A 21 20.09 38.15 8.92
N LEU A 22 19.20 37.23 8.52
CA LEU A 22 19.04 36.79 7.13
C LEU A 22 18.41 37.86 6.21
N THR A 23 17.63 38.81 6.75
CA THR A 23 16.99 39.87 5.96
C THR A 23 17.93 41.01 5.55
N ILE A 24 19.11 41.11 6.17
CA ILE A 24 20.06 42.21 5.98
C ILE A 24 21.08 41.92 4.85
N LEU A 25 21.11 40.70 4.31
CA LEU A 25 22.03 40.33 3.21
C LEU A 25 21.30 40.35 1.85
N PRO A 26 21.42 41.40 1.04
CA PRO A 26 20.85 41.42 -0.30
C PRO A 26 21.75 40.58 -1.20
N GLY A 27 21.44 39.29 -1.33
CA GLY A 27 22.22 38.38 -2.17
C GLY A 27 22.05 36.89 -1.86
N PHE A 28 21.61 36.54 -0.65
CA PHE A 28 21.26 35.14 -0.34
C PHE A 28 19.85 34.84 -0.84
N ARG A 29 19.74 34.51 -2.13
CA ARG A 29 18.64 33.67 -2.60
C ARG A 29 18.81 32.31 -1.92
N PHE A 30 18.12 32.07 -0.81
CA PHE A 30 17.85 30.70 -0.41
C PHE A 30 17.04 30.10 -1.55
N GLY A 31 17.71 29.32 -2.40
CA GLY A 31 17.01 28.44 -3.33
C GLY A 31 16.10 27.55 -2.48
N LEU A 32 14.82 27.88 -2.44
CA LEU A 32 13.74 26.98 -2.06
C LEU A 32 13.60 25.81 -3.06
N ASP A 33 14.51 25.71 -4.03
CA ASP A 33 14.50 24.77 -5.14
C ASP A 33 14.69 23.31 -4.71
N GLN A 34 15.19 23.04 -3.50
CA GLN A 34 15.31 21.69 -2.95
C GLN A 34 14.61 21.59 -1.59
N LEU A 35 13.40 21.03 -1.61
CA LEU A 35 12.81 20.44 -0.41
C LEU A 35 13.79 19.39 0.16
N PRO A 36 14.00 19.34 1.48
CA PRO A 36 14.79 18.27 2.06
C PRO A 36 14.16 16.91 1.69
N ALA A 37 15.01 15.92 1.44
CA ALA A 37 14.54 14.58 1.15
C ALA A 37 13.62 14.08 2.28
N PRO A 38 12.51 13.38 1.97
CA PRO A 38 11.63 12.85 3.01
C PRO A 38 12.39 11.91 3.93
N MET A 39 12.15 12.04 5.24
CA MET A 39 12.70 11.11 6.23
C MET A 39 12.23 9.69 5.90
N LYS A 40 13.17 8.75 5.88
CA LYS A 40 12.89 7.32 5.77
C LYS A 40 12.89 6.64 7.13
N ARG A 41 12.17 5.51 7.24
CA ARG A 41 12.11 4.65 8.42
C ARG A 41 12.03 3.19 7.99
N SER A 42 12.54 2.30 8.84
CA SER A 42 12.33 0.85 8.70
C SER A 42 10.83 0.53 8.63
N PHE A 43 10.47 -0.37 7.73
CA PHE A 43 9.07 -0.74 7.46
C PHE A 43 8.64 -1.98 8.24
N GLY A 44 8.81 -1.95 9.57
CA GLY A 44 8.58 -3.11 10.42
C GLY A 44 9.56 -4.24 10.12
N LYS A 45 9.07 -5.47 9.96
CA LYS A 45 9.86 -6.66 9.61
C LYS A 45 10.23 -6.74 8.13
N ILE A 46 9.65 -5.90 7.28
CA ILE A 46 9.99 -5.83 5.87
C ILE A 46 11.40 -5.21 5.75
N PRO A 47 12.35 -5.84 5.02
CA PRO A 47 13.72 -5.36 4.87
C PRO A 47 13.79 -4.19 3.87
N PHE A 48 13.02 -3.13 4.11
CA PHE A 48 12.91 -1.96 3.27
C PHE A 48 12.72 -0.70 4.12
N GLU A 49 13.31 0.42 3.70
CA GLU A 49 13.09 1.72 4.33
C GLU A 49 12.13 2.58 3.49
N VAL A 50 10.98 2.91 4.06
CA VAL A 50 9.95 3.74 3.42
C VAL A 50 10.03 5.18 3.89
N THR A 51 9.67 6.12 3.01
CA THR A 51 9.45 7.51 3.38
C THR A 51 8.28 7.63 4.34
N THR A 52 8.40 8.53 5.30
CA THR A 52 7.35 8.84 6.30
C THR A 52 6.06 9.40 5.69
N LEU A 53 6.10 9.79 4.41
CA LEU A 53 4.96 10.13 3.58
C LEU A 53 4.94 9.22 2.36
N GLY A 54 3.76 8.75 1.99
CA GLY A 54 3.53 7.95 0.80
C GLY A 54 2.59 8.65 -0.18
N MET A 55 2.62 8.23 -1.44
CA MET A 55 1.69 8.70 -2.46
C MET A 55 0.50 7.73 -2.57
N GLY A 56 -0.69 8.18 -2.16
CA GLY A 56 -1.93 7.40 -2.22
C GLY A 56 -2.64 7.54 -3.57
N GLY A 57 -3.13 6.42 -4.09
CA GLY A 57 -3.77 6.34 -5.40
C GLY A 57 -5.28 6.59 -5.41
N GLN A 58 -5.88 6.91 -4.26
CA GLN A 58 -7.28 7.32 -4.17
C GLN A 58 -7.46 8.80 -4.56
N ALA A 59 -8.70 9.31 -4.51
CA ALA A 59 -9.05 10.72 -4.69
C ALA A 59 -8.53 11.29 -6.01
N SER A 60 -7.48 12.13 -6.00
CA SER A 60 -6.99 12.82 -7.21
C SER A 60 -6.53 11.89 -8.35
N LEU A 61 -6.17 10.62 -8.07
CA LEU A 61 -5.87 9.64 -9.12
C LEU A 61 -7.06 8.72 -9.45
N GLN A 62 -8.08 8.64 -8.58
CA GLN A 62 -9.27 7.82 -8.78
C GLN A 62 -10.38 8.61 -9.49
N TRP A 63 -10.63 9.82 -9.03
CA TRP A 63 -11.68 10.75 -9.46
C TRP A 63 -11.07 11.97 -10.13
N THR A 64 -10.10 11.74 -11.01
CA THR A 64 -9.49 12.81 -11.80
C THR A 64 -10.53 13.48 -12.69
N PRO A 65 -10.65 14.82 -12.68
CA PRO A 65 -11.46 15.54 -13.67
C PRO A 65 -11.03 15.21 -15.10
N ALA A 66 -11.98 15.23 -16.04
CA ALA A 66 -11.73 14.79 -17.43
C ALA A 66 -10.67 15.63 -18.17
N ASP A 67 -10.49 16.88 -17.75
CA ASP A 67 -9.57 17.88 -18.32
C ASP A 67 -8.20 17.92 -17.63
N VAL A 68 -7.97 17.07 -16.61
CA VAL A 68 -6.73 17.04 -15.83
C VAL A 68 -5.94 15.77 -16.09
N ASP A 69 -4.65 15.92 -16.41
CA ASP A 69 -3.70 14.79 -16.39
C ASP A 69 -3.15 14.59 -14.96
N PRO A 70 -3.37 13.42 -14.33
CA PRO A 70 -2.89 13.17 -12.98
C PRO A 70 -1.47 12.58 -12.94
N VAL A 71 -0.89 12.19 -14.10
CA VAL A 71 0.47 11.62 -14.19
C VAL A 71 1.55 12.55 -13.60
N PRO A 72 1.52 13.88 -13.80
CA PRO A 72 2.47 14.80 -13.18
C PRO A 72 2.52 14.73 -11.64
N ILE A 73 1.43 14.35 -10.97
CA ILE A 73 1.41 14.17 -9.51
C ILE A 73 2.34 13.01 -9.12
N ILE A 74 2.26 11.89 -9.83
CA ILE A 74 3.10 10.71 -9.61
C ILE A 74 4.57 11.06 -9.89
N LEU A 75 4.85 11.68 -11.05
CA LEU A 75 6.21 12.09 -11.40
C LEU A 75 6.81 13.07 -10.38
N LYS A 76 5.99 13.98 -9.83
CA LYS A 76 6.43 14.89 -8.77
C LYS A 76 6.77 14.14 -7.49
N ALA A 77 6.00 13.11 -7.10
CA ALA A 77 6.30 12.28 -5.93
C ALA A 77 7.68 11.57 -6.08
N PHE A 78 7.98 11.00 -7.24
CA PHE A 78 9.31 10.47 -7.56
C PHE A 78 10.39 11.56 -7.47
N LYS A 79 10.16 12.72 -8.10
CA LYS A 79 11.11 13.84 -8.12
C LYS A 79 11.48 14.35 -6.71
N ILE A 80 10.54 14.33 -5.77
CA ILE A 80 10.79 14.76 -4.38
C ILE A 80 11.27 13.61 -3.48
N GLY A 81 11.46 12.41 -4.02
CA GLY A 81 12.05 11.28 -3.30
C GLY A 81 11.06 10.47 -2.44
N VAL A 82 9.74 10.58 -2.65
CA VAL A 82 8.76 9.66 -2.05
C VAL A 82 9.00 8.27 -2.63
N ASN A 83 9.04 7.25 -1.77
CA ASN A 83 9.31 5.88 -2.21
C ASN A 83 8.25 4.85 -1.78
N TYR A 84 7.14 5.27 -1.18
CA TYR A 84 5.98 4.40 -0.96
C TYR A 84 4.81 4.87 -1.82
N PHE A 85 4.24 3.95 -2.61
CA PHE A 85 3.14 4.20 -3.52
C PHE A 85 2.03 3.18 -3.28
N ASP A 86 0.79 3.68 -3.21
CA ASP A 86 -0.38 2.87 -2.89
C ASP A 86 -1.46 3.04 -3.96
N THR A 87 -2.10 1.96 -4.39
CA THR A 87 -3.24 1.97 -5.32
C THR A 87 -4.19 0.80 -5.02
N SER A 88 -5.20 0.53 -5.85
CA SER A 88 -6.16 -0.57 -5.64
C SER A 88 -6.95 -0.89 -6.91
N ASN A 89 -7.43 -2.12 -7.03
CA ASN A 89 -8.46 -2.51 -8.00
C ASN A 89 -9.82 -1.82 -7.79
N LEU A 90 -10.03 -1.10 -6.67
CA LEU A 90 -11.21 -0.27 -6.43
C LEU A 90 -10.99 1.23 -6.73
N TYR A 91 -9.78 1.63 -7.15
CA TYR A 91 -9.45 3.03 -7.39
C TYR A 91 -9.58 3.40 -8.87
N ALA A 92 -10.61 2.91 -9.55
CA ALA A 92 -10.95 3.25 -10.93
C ALA A 92 -9.72 3.21 -11.86
N LYS A 93 -9.32 4.37 -12.44
CA LYS A 93 -8.20 4.50 -13.38
C LYS A 93 -6.83 4.70 -12.71
N SER A 94 -6.75 4.71 -11.38
CA SER A 94 -5.52 4.98 -10.63
C SER A 94 -4.32 4.15 -11.09
N GLN A 95 -4.50 2.83 -11.25
CA GLN A 95 -3.43 1.93 -11.70
C GLN A 95 -2.97 2.21 -13.13
N LEU A 96 -3.88 2.61 -14.02
CA LEU A 96 -3.53 3.04 -15.38
C LEU A 96 -2.72 4.34 -15.37
N HIS A 97 -2.98 5.24 -14.43
CA HIS A 97 -2.16 6.46 -14.25
C HIS A 97 -0.75 6.12 -13.76
N PHE A 98 -0.61 5.16 -12.84
CA PHE A 98 0.70 4.59 -12.48
C PHE A 98 1.39 3.98 -13.70
N GLY A 99 0.70 3.19 -14.53
CA GLY A 99 1.30 2.60 -15.73
C GLY A 99 1.77 3.63 -16.77
N LYS A 100 1.08 4.77 -16.89
CA LYS A 100 1.55 5.91 -17.71
C LYS A 100 2.80 6.57 -17.12
N ALA A 101 2.85 6.73 -15.79
CA ALA A 101 4.00 7.31 -15.10
C ALA A 101 5.22 6.39 -15.17
N PHE A 102 5.04 5.08 -14.97
CA PHE A 102 6.09 4.08 -14.98
C PHE A 102 6.81 4.01 -16.32
N ARG A 103 6.09 4.11 -17.45
CA ARG A 103 6.70 4.24 -18.78
C ARG A 103 7.58 5.46 -18.91
N LYS A 104 7.14 6.63 -18.41
CA LYS A 104 7.95 7.86 -18.43
C LYS A 104 9.18 7.80 -17.53
N LEU A 105 9.18 6.89 -16.55
CA LEU A 105 10.27 6.66 -15.60
C LEU A 105 11.10 5.42 -15.94
N ASN A 106 10.83 4.77 -17.08
CA ASN A 106 11.43 3.52 -17.52
C ASN A 106 11.35 2.40 -16.46
N LEU A 107 10.19 2.20 -15.83
CA LEU A 107 9.98 1.20 -14.77
C LEU A 107 9.32 -0.09 -15.27
N ILE A 108 9.18 -0.26 -16.58
CA ILE A 108 8.57 -1.45 -17.19
C ILE A 108 9.67 -2.50 -17.44
N PRO A 109 9.63 -3.67 -16.78
CA PRO A 109 10.60 -4.73 -17.02
C PRO A 109 10.62 -5.17 -18.48
N GLY A 110 11.81 -5.40 -19.03
CA GLY A 110 12.00 -5.88 -20.40
C GLY A 110 11.92 -4.80 -21.49
N GLU A 111 11.46 -3.58 -21.19
CA GLU A 111 11.52 -2.46 -22.14
C GLU A 111 12.95 -1.87 -22.22
N GLU A 112 13.27 -1.27 -23.37
CA GLU A 112 14.55 -0.57 -23.56
C GLU A 112 14.69 0.57 -22.54
N GLY A 113 15.84 0.61 -21.85
CA GLY A 113 16.11 1.63 -20.84
C GLY A 113 15.51 1.36 -19.46
N TYR A 114 14.95 0.16 -19.21
CA TYR A 114 14.42 -0.23 -17.90
C TYR A 114 15.38 0.08 -16.74
N ASP A 115 14.97 0.98 -15.85
CA ASP A 115 15.70 1.39 -14.65
C ASP A 115 15.32 0.48 -13.48
N LYS A 116 15.96 -0.70 -13.46
CA LYS A 116 15.81 -1.68 -12.38
C LYS A 116 16.12 -1.08 -11.01
N LYS A 117 17.14 -0.24 -10.91
CA LYS A 117 17.57 0.35 -9.63
C LYS A 117 16.50 1.30 -9.10
N LEU A 118 15.88 2.10 -9.96
CA LEU A 118 14.77 2.97 -9.56
C LEU A 118 13.53 2.13 -9.18
N ARG A 119 13.19 1.09 -9.94
CA ARG A 119 12.07 0.19 -9.60
C ARG A 119 12.26 -0.48 -8.24
N GLU A 120 13.46 -0.94 -7.92
CA GLU A 120 13.78 -1.57 -6.63
C GLU A 120 13.92 -0.54 -5.49
N SER A 121 14.03 0.76 -5.80
CA SER A 121 14.13 1.81 -4.77
C SER A 121 12.78 2.30 -4.22
N ILE A 122 11.68 1.85 -4.82
CA ILE A 122 10.30 2.18 -4.42
C ILE A 122 9.55 0.95 -3.92
N PHE A 123 8.51 1.19 -3.12
CA PHE A 123 7.62 0.19 -2.58
C PHE A 123 6.20 0.42 -3.12
N LEU A 124 5.76 -0.44 -4.04
CA LEU A 124 4.47 -0.37 -4.71
C LEU A 124 3.47 -1.34 -4.10
N THR A 125 2.39 -0.78 -3.55
CA THR A 125 1.31 -1.52 -2.92
C THR A 125 0.03 -1.43 -3.75
N THR A 126 -0.59 -2.57 -4.03
CA THR A 126 -1.97 -2.64 -4.54
C THR A 126 -2.87 -3.38 -3.56
N LYS A 127 -4.17 -3.47 -3.88
CA LYS A 127 -5.15 -4.13 -3.04
C LYS A 127 -6.15 -4.93 -3.85
N THR A 128 -6.64 -6.01 -3.26
CA THR A 128 -7.80 -6.77 -3.74
C THR A 128 -8.90 -6.73 -2.69
N HIS A 129 -10.16 -6.60 -3.12
CA HIS A 129 -11.32 -6.78 -2.26
C HIS A 129 -11.93 -8.18 -2.35
N GLN A 130 -11.23 -9.10 -3.00
CA GLN A 130 -11.63 -10.49 -3.10
C GLN A 130 -11.25 -11.22 -1.80
N ARG A 131 -12.17 -12.01 -1.28
CA ARG A 131 -12.00 -12.94 -0.15
C ARG A 131 -11.60 -14.32 -0.62
N TRP A 132 -11.90 -14.62 -1.88
CA TRP A 132 -11.68 -15.91 -2.52
C TRP A 132 -10.57 -15.86 -3.55
N GLY A 133 -9.87 -16.98 -3.74
CA GLY A 133 -8.78 -17.10 -4.70
C GLY A 133 -9.21 -17.05 -6.16
N LYS A 134 -10.31 -17.74 -6.49
CA LYS A 134 -10.78 -17.99 -7.86
C LYS A 134 -12.29 -17.75 -8.00
N PRO A 135 -12.85 -17.75 -9.23
CA PRO A 135 -14.29 -17.62 -9.46
C PRO A 135 -15.14 -18.77 -8.89
N GLY A 136 -16.46 -18.59 -8.94
CA GLY A 136 -17.44 -19.62 -8.57
C GLY A 136 -17.60 -19.81 -7.06
N PHE A 137 -17.24 -18.80 -6.27
CA PHE A 137 -17.42 -18.81 -4.82
C PHE A 137 -18.89 -18.61 -4.44
N PRO A 138 -19.33 -19.16 -3.28
CA PRO A 138 -20.69 -18.93 -2.80
C PRO A 138 -20.86 -17.51 -2.29
N GLU A 139 -22.08 -16.99 -2.37
CA GLU A 139 -22.50 -15.82 -1.62
C GLU A 139 -22.68 -16.21 -0.15
N LEU A 140 -22.02 -15.49 0.75
CA LEU A 140 -22.12 -15.70 2.19
C LEU A 140 -22.45 -14.36 2.85
N GLU A 141 -23.26 -14.43 3.90
CA GLU A 141 -23.56 -13.25 4.72
C GLU A 141 -22.26 -12.62 5.25
N ASN A 142 -22.19 -11.29 5.24
CA ASN A 142 -21.04 -10.50 5.69
C ASN A 142 -19.71 -10.75 4.94
N VAL A 143 -19.71 -11.48 3.82
CA VAL A 143 -18.50 -11.73 3.01
C VAL A 143 -18.58 -10.98 1.68
N ASN A 144 -17.93 -9.82 1.62
CA ASN A 144 -18.05 -8.92 0.46
C ASN A 144 -16.86 -9.03 -0.51
N ASN A 145 -17.16 -9.15 -1.81
CA ASN A 145 -16.18 -9.25 -2.88
C ASN A 145 -16.45 -8.20 -3.94
N TRP A 146 -15.57 -7.20 -4.09
CA TRP A 146 -15.73 -6.13 -5.08
C TRP A 146 -14.47 -5.97 -5.96
N SER A 147 -14.65 -5.45 -7.16
CA SER A 147 -13.56 -5.03 -8.05
C SER A 147 -14.09 -4.02 -9.06
N ASN A 148 -13.26 -3.06 -9.52
CA ASN A 148 -13.56 -2.32 -10.75
C ASN A 148 -13.14 -3.10 -12.02
N GLY A 149 -12.59 -4.30 -11.86
CA GLY A 149 -12.46 -5.30 -12.91
C GLY A 149 -13.67 -6.23 -12.92
N ASP A 150 -13.43 -7.52 -12.74
CA ASP A 150 -14.47 -8.54 -12.62
C ASP A 150 -14.70 -8.91 -11.15
N PRO A 151 -15.84 -8.50 -10.54
CA PRO A 151 -16.14 -8.82 -9.15
C PRO A 151 -16.24 -10.32 -8.86
N ALA A 152 -16.56 -11.16 -9.85
CA ALA A 152 -16.66 -12.61 -9.73
C ALA A 152 -15.34 -13.32 -10.02
N GLY A 153 -14.27 -12.57 -10.33
CA GLY A 153 -13.00 -13.09 -10.82
C GLY A 153 -12.10 -13.75 -9.78
N GLY A 154 -12.32 -13.49 -8.50
CA GLY A 154 -11.40 -13.86 -7.42
C GLY A 154 -10.08 -13.08 -7.45
N ALA A 155 -9.26 -13.32 -6.43
CA ALA A 155 -8.04 -12.55 -6.18
C ALA A 155 -6.98 -12.67 -7.29
N VAL A 156 -6.90 -13.82 -7.98
CA VAL A 156 -5.94 -14.00 -9.09
C VAL A 156 -6.23 -13.03 -10.23
N LYS A 157 -7.50 -12.85 -10.58
CA LYS A 157 -7.90 -11.92 -11.65
C LYS A 157 -7.59 -10.48 -11.27
N ASP A 158 -7.80 -10.10 -10.01
CA ASP A 158 -7.43 -8.79 -9.46
C ASP A 158 -5.90 -8.52 -9.47
N LEU A 159 -5.10 -9.54 -9.15
CA LEU A 159 -3.63 -9.46 -9.19
C LEU A 159 -3.15 -9.26 -10.63
N LYS A 160 -3.58 -10.11 -11.56
CA LYS A 160 -3.16 -10.05 -12.97
C LYS A 160 -3.64 -8.75 -13.65
N ARG A 161 -4.85 -8.30 -13.33
CA ARG A 161 -5.35 -6.97 -13.75
C ARG A 161 -4.43 -5.85 -13.25
N SER A 162 -4.01 -5.90 -11.99
CA SER A 162 -3.11 -4.88 -11.42
C SER A 162 -1.80 -4.80 -12.18
N LEU A 163 -1.18 -5.94 -12.46
CA LEU A 163 0.08 -6.00 -13.20
C LEU A 163 -0.09 -5.51 -14.64
N SER A 164 -1.16 -5.96 -15.31
CA SER A 164 -1.44 -5.51 -16.67
C SER A 164 -1.68 -4.00 -16.75
N GLN A 165 -2.39 -3.39 -15.79
CA GLN A 165 -2.62 -1.95 -15.81
C GLN A 165 -1.38 -1.11 -15.48
N MET A 166 -0.53 -1.59 -14.58
CA MET A 166 0.65 -0.84 -14.13
C MET A 166 1.89 -1.08 -14.99
N PHE A 167 2.04 -2.26 -15.57
CA PHE A 167 3.24 -2.66 -16.31
C PHE A 167 2.96 -3.07 -17.76
N GLY A 168 1.74 -3.50 -18.08
CA GLY A 168 1.39 -4.05 -19.38
C GLY A 168 0.35 -3.25 -20.14
N ASP A 169 -0.47 -3.93 -20.94
CA ASP A 169 -1.43 -3.33 -21.87
C ASP A 169 -2.76 -2.89 -21.23
N GLY A 170 -3.04 -3.31 -20.00
CA GLY A 170 -4.31 -3.10 -19.32
C GLY A 170 -5.41 -4.10 -19.69
N GLU A 171 -5.12 -5.06 -20.57
CA GLU A 171 -6.07 -6.05 -21.12
C GLU A 171 -5.76 -7.49 -20.67
N GLY A 172 -4.76 -7.68 -19.82
CA GLY A 172 -4.41 -8.95 -19.20
C GLY A 172 -2.94 -9.34 -19.40
N ASN A 173 -2.23 -8.73 -20.34
CA ASN A 173 -0.81 -9.00 -20.56
C ASN A 173 0.06 -8.08 -19.69
N TYR A 174 1.19 -8.60 -19.23
CA TYR A 174 2.25 -7.88 -18.53
C TYR A 174 3.60 -8.55 -18.82
N PRO A 175 4.71 -7.80 -18.85
CA PRO A 175 6.02 -8.38 -19.15
C PRO A 175 6.55 -9.25 -18.00
N GLU A 176 7.35 -10.26 -18.34
CA GLU A 176 8.09 -11.06 -17.36
C GLU A 176 8.95 -10.16 -16.46
N GLY A 177 9.01 -10.49 -15.16
CA GLY A 177 9.68 -9.66 -14.17
C GLY A 177 8.81 -8.54 -13.59
N SER A 178 7.55 -8.39 -14.03
CA SER A 178 6.58 -7.52 -13.36
C SER A 178 6.21 -8.04 -11.98
N TYR A 179 6.19 -7.16 -10.99
CA TYR A 179 5.76 -7.48 -9.63
C TYR A 179 5.22 -6.26 -8.89
N VAL A 180 4.40 -6.51 -7.88
CA VAL A 180 4.08 -5.54 -6.83
C VAL A 180 4.82 -5.90 -5.56
N ASP A 181 5.27 -4.88 -4.82
CA ASP A 181 5.95 -5.10 -3.54
C ASP A 181 4.98 -5.65 -2.51
N MET A 182 3.72 -5.20 -2.54
CA MET A 182 2.71 -5.71 -1.62
C MET A 182 1.30 -5.76 -2.21
N VAL A 183 0.55 -6.81 -1.81
CA VAL A 183 -0.90 -6.87 -1.95
C VAL A 183 -1.55 -6.82 -0.58
N LEU A 184 -2.46 -5.88 -0.38
CA LEU A 184 -3.31 -5.83 0.81
C LEU A 184 -4.67 -6.48 0.52
N THR A 185 -5.13 -7.34 1.44
CA THR A 185 -6.56 -7.72 1.48
C THR A 185 -7.36 -6.52 1.99
N HIS A 186 -8.24 -5.99 1.15
CA HIS A 186 -8.89 -4.69 1.34
C HIS A 186 -10.41 -4.79 1.32
N ASN A 187 -11.15 -4.02 2.10
CA ASN A 187 -10.85 -3.73 3.49
C ASN A 187 -11.57 -4.75 4.37
N LEU A 188 -11.03 -5.07 5.55
CA LEU A 188 -11.71 -5.93 6.52
C LEU A 188 -12.79 -5.15 7.24
N ASN A 189 -14.03 -5.60 7.09
CA ASN A 189 -15.22 -5.03 7.75
C ASN A 189 -15.86 -6.03 8.70
N PHE A 190 -15.75 -7.33 8.44
CA PHE A 190 -16.41 -8.39 9.21
C PHE A 190 -15.45 -9.52 9.58
N VAL A 191 -15.77 -10.29 10.62
CA VAL A 191 -14.92 -11.41 11.08
C VAL A 191 -15.10 -12.62 10.16
N GLU A 192 -16.28 -12.78 9.58
CA GLU A 192 -16.63 -13.81 8.61
C GLU A 192 -15.77 -13.71 7.34
N GLU A 193 -15.33 -12.50 7.00
CA GLU A 193 -14.35 -12.30 5.94
C GLU A 193 -13.01 -12.95 6.30
N VAL A 194 -12.56 -12.81 7.55
CA VAL A 194 -11.33 -13.45 8.05
C VAL A 194 -11.44 -14.96 7.93
N ASP A 195 -12.55 -15.54 8.39
CA ASP A 195 -12.80 -16.99 8.28
C ASP A 195 -12.67 -17.49 6.83
N VAL A 196 -13.23 -16.75 5.87
CA VAL A 196 -13.11 -17.08 4.44
C VAL A 196 -11.68 -16.90 3.92
N MET A 197 -11.00 -15.81 4.28
CA MET A 197 -9.65 -15.51 3.80
C MET A 197 -8.64 -16.61 4.21
N TYR A 198 -8.85 -17.27 5.35
CA TYR A 198 -8.00 -18.37 5.86
C TYR A 198 -8.39 -19.77 5.35
N LYS A 199 -9.49 -19.94 4.60
CA LYS A 199 -9.83 -21.25 4.00
C LYS A 199 -8.71 -21.76 3.09
N GLY A 200 -8.33 -23.01 3.26
CA GLY A 200 -7.19 -23.63 2.58
C GLY A 200 -5.84 -23.42 3.28
N LEU A 201 -5.77 -22.57 4.31
CA LEU A 201 -4.66 -22.52 5.28
C LEU A 201 -5.03 -23.25 6.58
N GLU A 202 -6.19 -22.89 7.15
CA GLU A 202 -6.71 -23.49 8.39
C GLU A 202 -7.54 -24.75 8.13
N THR A 203 -8.02 -24.92 6.90
CA THR A 203 -8.74 -26.10 6.43
C THR A 203 -7.92 -26.82 5.35
N PRO A 204 -8.13 -28.13 5.13
CA PRO A 204 -7.53 -28.82 4.00
C PRO A 204 -7.79 -28.08 2.68
N LEU A 205 -6.75 -27.94 1.86
CA LEU A 205 -6.85 -27.29 0.55
C LEU A 205 -7.38 -28.29 -0.47
N ASN A 206 -8.61 -28.07 -0.95
CA ASN A 206 -9.20 -28.80 -2.07
C ASN A 206 -9.20 -27.92 -3.32
N LYS A 207 -8.50 -28.35 -4.38
CA LYS A 207 -8.38 -27.60 -5.65
C LYS A 207 -9.70 -27.53 -6.43
N ASP A 208 -10.59 -28.49 -6.22
CA ASP A 208 -11.88 -28.55 -6.90
C ASP A 208 -12.90 -27.59 -6.27
N GLU A 209 -12.71 -27.24 -4.99
CA GLU A 209 -13.53 -26.28 -4.24
C GLU A 209 -12.93 -24.87 -4.26
N ASN A 210 -13.65 -23.91 -3.64
CA ASN A 210 -13.15 -22.56 -3.43
C ASN A 210 -12.39 -22.43 -2.11
N PHE A 211 -11.35 -21.60 -2.13
CA PHE A 211 -10.46 -21.35 -0.99
C PHE A 211 -10.13 -19.88 -0.87
N GLY A 212 -9.61 -19.50 0.30
CA GLY A 212 -9.38 -18.13 0.68
C GLY A 212 -8.30 -17.44 -0.16
N VAL A 213 -8.35 -16.12 -0.14
CA VAL A 213 -7.37 -15.27 -0.81
C VAL A 213 -5.94 -15.47 -0.28
N LEU A 214 -5.73 -15.78 1.01
CA LEU A 214 -4.38 -15.81 1.58
C LEU A 214 -3.52 -16.96 1.04
N VAL A 215 -4.08 -18.18 0.94
CA VAL A 215 -3.34 -19.31 0.34
C VAL A 215 -3.00 -19.04 -1.13
N THR A 216 -3.88 -18.30 -1.80
CA THR A 216 -3.71 -17.89 -3.20
C THR A 216 -2.59 -16.86 -3.36
N LEU A 217 -2.62 -15.78 -2.58
CA LEU A 217 -1.57 -14.75 -2.64
C LEU A 217 -0.21 -15.33 -2.21
N ARG A 218 -0.20 -16.28 -1.27
CA ARG A 218 1.02 -16.99 -0.86
C ARG A 218 1.70 -17.70 -2.04
N ASP A 219 0.93 -18.37 -2.90
CA ASP A 219 1.47 -19.01 -4.10
C ASP A 219 2.21 -18.02 -5.02
N PHE A 220 1.65 -16.83 -5.22
CA PHE A 220 2.27 -15.77 -6.04
C PHE A 220 3.39 -15.00 -5.34
N ARG A 221 3.49 -15.10 -4.01
CA ARG A 221 4.60 -14.56 -3.21
C ARG A 221 5.81 -15.48 -3.26
N ASP A 222 5.56 -16.78 -3.07
CA ASP A 222 6.59 -17.79 -2.87
C ASP A 222 6.99 -18.50 -4.18
N GLY A 223 6.27 -18.24 -5.28
CA GLY A 223 6.50 -18.90 -6.56
C GLY A 223 6.13 -20.39 -6.49
N THR A 224 5.05 -20.70 -5.79
CA THR A 224 4.53 -22.06 -5.62
C THR A 224 3.18 -22.20 -6.32
N ASN A 225 2.68 -23.44 -6.41
CA ASN A 225 1.39 -23.75 -7.04
C ASN A 225 0.55 -24.73 -6.20
N HIS A 226 0.46 -24.49 -4.88
CA HIS A 226 -0.33 -25.33 -3.99
C HIS A 226 -1.82 -25.30 -4.33
N THR A 227 -2.32 -24.14 -4.75
CA THR A 227 -3.73 -23.90 -5.13
C THR A 227 -4.07 -24.41 -6.53
N GLY A 228 -3.08 -24.63 -7.39
CA GLY A 228 -3.29 -24.90 -8.82
C GLY A 228 -3.52 -23.64 -9.67
N LEU A 229 -3.52 -22.45 -9.08
CA LEU A 229 -3.80 -21.19 -9.79
C LEU A 229 -2.54 -20.47 -10.31
N ASN A 230 -1.34 -20.96 -9.99
CA ASN A 230 -0.05 -20.41 -10.41
C ASN A 230 0.79 -21.47 -11.15
N PRO A 231 0.34 -22.01 -12.29
CA PRO A 231 0.99 -23.13 -12.98
C PRO A 231 2.44 -22.85 -13.39
N GLU A 232 2.76 -21.59 -13.68
CA GLU A 232 4.10 -21.14 -14.10
C GLU A 232 4.99 -20.75 -12.92
N ASN A 233 4.54 -20.93 -11.68
CA ASN A 233 5.29 -20.57 -10.46
C ASN A 233 5.76 -19.09 -10.46
N GLU A 234 4.88 -18.19 -10.92
CA GLU A 234 5.15 -16.76 -11.02
C GLU A 234 5.39 -16.16 -9.61
N ASN A 235 6.40 -15.27 -9.51
CA ASN A 235 6.76 -14.56 -8.27
C ASN A 235 6.30 -13.08 -8.32
N LEU A 236 4.99 -12.89 -8.41
CA LEU A 236 4.35 -11.60 -8.72
C LEU A 236 4.19 -10.66 -7.50
N ILE A 237 4.33 -11.20 -6.29
CA ILE A 237 4.14 -10.48 -5.02
C ILE A 237 5.40 -10.64 -4.18
N LYS A 238 5.79 -9.62 -3.40
CA LYS A 238 6.87 -9.76 -2.38
C LYS A 238 6.33 -9.88 -0.97
N HIS A 239 5.29 -9.11 -0.64
CA HIS A 239 4.68 -9.06 0.67
C HIS A 239 3.16 -9.14 0.60
N ILE A 240 2.55 -9.68 1.65
CA ILE A 240 1.08 -9.74 1.78
C ILE A 240 0.71 -8.99 3.05
N GLY A 241 -0.36 -8.21 3.03
CA GLY A 241 -0.84 -7.52 4.22
C GLY A 241 -2.36 -7.42 4.25
N LEU A 242 -2.85 -6.67 5.23
CA LEU A 242 -4.27 -6.38 5.38
C LEU A 242 -4.53 -4.87 5.40
N SER A 243 -5.77 -4.49 5.19
CA SER A 243 -6.21 -3.12 5.45
C SER A 243 -7.61 -3.05 6.02
N GLY A 244 -7.89 -2.01 6.78
CA GLY A 244 -9.21 -1.82 7.36
C GLY A 244 -9.50 -0.37 7.74
N HIS A 245 -10.78 -0.03 7.69
CA HIS A 245 -11.25 1.33 7.94
C HIS A 245 -11.98 1.48 9.26
N ILE A 246 -12.71 0.45 9.70
CA ILE A 246 -13.71 0.63 10.76
C ILE A 246 -13.71 -0.44 11.85
N ASN A 247 -13.24 -1.66 11.56
CA ASN A 247 -13.40 -2.80 12.46
C ASN A 247 -12.05 -3.26 13.06
N SER A 248 -11.65 -2.66 14.19
CA SER A 248 -10.48 -3.10 14.96
C SER A 248 -10.54 -4.59 15.33
N PRO A 249 -11.65 -5.11 15.89
CA PRO A 249 -11.76 -6.54 16.21
C PRO A 249 -11.44 -7.49 15.05
N ALA A 250 -12.01 -7.26 13.86
CA ALA A 250 -11.76 -8.11 12.69
C ALA A 250 -10.30 -8.08 12.26
N MET A 251 -9.67 -6.89 12.24
CA MET A 251 -8.24 -6.80 11.92
C MET A 251 -7.35 -7.43 13.00
N MET A 252 -7.71 -7.31 14.29
CA MET A 252 -6.96 -7.96 15.38
C MET A 252 -7.07 -9.48 15.29
N ASP A 253 -8.26 -10.00 14.96
CA ASP A 253 -8.48 -11.43 14.73
C ASP A 253 -7.60 -11.93 13.58
N MET A 254 -7.63 -11.26 12.42
CA MET A 254 -6.76 -11.52 11.28
C MET A 254 -5.27 -11.59 11.68
N ILE A 255 -4.75 -10.58 12.39
CA ILE A 255 -3.34 -10.56 12.78
C ILE A 255 -2.99 -11.68 13.77
N ARG A 256 -3.89 -11.98 14.71
CA ARG A 256 -3.66 -13.02 15.73
C ARG A 256 -3.70 -14.43 15.15
N ARG A 257 -4.60 -14.69 14.20
CA ARG A 257 -4.74 -15.98 13.51
C ARG A 257 -3.57 -16.32 12.59
N ASP A 258 -2.80 -15.32 12.15
CA ASP A 258 -1.62 -15.55 11.31
C ASP A 258 -0.49 -16.29 12.05
N ASN A 259 -0.62 -17.62 12.11
CA ASN A 259 0.40 -18.58 12.53
C ASN A 259 1.25 -19.07 11.35
N TYR A 260 1.01 -18.54 10.15
CA TYR A 260 1.62 -18.95 8.88
C TYR A 260 2.63 -17.95 8.35
N GLU A 261 2.85 -16.85 9.09
CA GLU A 261 3.76 -15.76 8.74
C GLU A 261 3.47 -15.17 7.34
N ILE A 262 2.19 -14.97 7.04
CA ILE A 262 1.73 -14.42 5.77
C ILE A 262 1.68 -12.90 5.81
N LEU A 263 1.30 -12.30 6.94
CA LEU A 263 0.99 -10.88 7.02
C LEU A 263 2.22 -10.06 7.43
N ASP A 264 2.62 -9.14 6.54
CA ASP A 264 3.81 -8.32 6.68
C ASP A 264 3.53 -6.87 7.08
N ALA A 265 2.39 -6.33 6.63
CA ALA A 265 2.01 -4.96 6.94
C ALA A 265 0.49 -4.79 7.07
N MET A 266 0.11 -3.67 7.67
CA MET A 266 -1.27 -3.23 7.85
C MET A 266 -1.41 -1.77 7.41
N LEU A 267 -2.40 -1.50 6.56
CA LEU A 267 -2.89 -0.14 6.26
C LEU A 267 -4.17 0.11 7.05
N VAL A 268 -4.18 1.12 7.92
CA VAL A 268 -5.31 1.39 8.82
C VAL A 268 -5.75 2.85 8.74
N ALA A 269 -7.05 3.09 8.76
CA ALA A 269 -7.58 4.45 8.88
C ALA A 269 -7.23 5.02 10.27
N ILE A 270 -6.59 6.18 10.31
CA ILE A 270 -6.28 6.86 11.58
C ILE A 270 -6.12 8.36 11.35
N ASN A 271 -6.68 9.16 12.25
CA ASN A 271 -6.55 10.61 12.28
C ASN A 271 -6.76 11.14 13.70
N ALA A 272 -6.76 12.47 13.86
CA ALA A 272 -6.91 13.12 15.17
C ALA A 272 -8.20 12.73 15.94
N ASN A 273 -9.23 12.23 15.24
CA ASN A 273 -10.49 11.80 15.82
C ASN A 273 -10.56 10.29 16.15
N ASP A 274 -9.55 9.50 15.77
CA ASP A 274 -9.56 8.03 15.91
C ASP A 274 -10.01 7.57 17.31
N LYS A 275 -9.41 8.14 18.36
CA LYS A 275 -9.69 7.84 19.78
C LYS A 275 -11.14 7.97 20.21
N ARG A 276 -11.97 8.69 19.44
CA ARG A 276 -13.39 8.96 19.76
C ARG A 276 -14.36 8.06 18.99
N TYR A 277 -13.91 7.40 17.92
CA TYR A 277 -14.80 6.67 17.01
C TYR A 277 -14.31 5.24 16.78
N LEU A 278 -13.17 5.06 16.10
CA LEU A 278 -12.69 3.74 15.69
C LEU A 278 -11.69 3.13 16.68
N ASN A 279 -10.95 4.01 17.35
CA ASN A 279 -9.98 3.72 18.40
C ASN A 279 -8.90 2.71 17.98
N HIS A 280 -8.46 2.76 16.72
CA HIS A 280 -7.42 1.87 16.19
C HIS A 280 -6.09 2.03 16.93
N GLN A 281 -5.76 3.25 17.36
CA GLN A 281 -4.50 3.57 18.07
C GLN A 281 -4.31 2.81 19.38
N HIS A 282 -5.40 2.39 20.04
CA HIS A 282 -5.36 1.65 21.29
C HIS A 282 -5.75 0.18 21.13
N ASN A 283 -6.05 -0.26 19.90
CA ASN A 283 -6.51 -1.61 19.60
C ASN A 283 -5.60 -2.30 18.58
N VAL A 284 -5.95 -2.23 17.29
CA VAL A 284 -5.26 -3.00 16.25
C VAL A 284 -3.81 -2.56 16.03
N ILE A 285 -3.48 -1.27 16.19
CA ILE A 285 -2.12 -0.75 15.98
C ILE A 285 -1.11 -1.38 16.95
N PRO A 286 -1.35 -1.42 18.28
CA PRO A 286 -0.51 -2.17 19.22
C PRO A 286 -0.35 -3.65 18.87
N VAL A 287 -1.40 -4.32 18.36
CA VAL A 287 -1.34 -5.74 17.97
C VAL A 287 -0.44 -5.94 16.74
N ALA A 288 -0.57 -5.08 15.72
CA ALA A 288 0.32 -5.10 14.56
C ALA A 288 1.78 -4.80 14.95
N GLN A 289 1.99 -3.83 15.85
CA GLN A 289 3.32 -3.46 16.35
C GLN A 289 3.96 -4.62 17.12
N ALA A 290 3.21 -5.38 17.92
CA ALA A 290 3.72 -6.53 18.65
C ALA A 290 4.24 -7.65 17.71
N LYS A 291 3.73 -7.73 16.48
CA LYS A 291 4.23 -8.63 15.42
C LYS A 291 5.30 -7.99 14.51
N ASN A 292 5.78 -6.79 14.86
CA ASN A 292 6.69 -6.00 14.05
C ASN A 292 6.20 -5.80 12.60
N MET A 293 4.90 -5.65 12.39
CA MET A 293 4.35 -5.41 11.05
C MET A 293 4.67 -3.97 10.59
N GLY A 294 4.81 -3.78 9.28
CA GLY A 294 4.78 -2.44 8.70
C GLY A 294 3.41 -1.79 8.96
N ILE A 295 3.35 -0.54 9.45
CA ILE A 295 2.09 0.15 9.72
C ILE A 295 1.99 1.39 8.83
N ILE A 296 0.94 1.46 8.03
CA ILE A 296 0.65 2.59 7.15
C ILE A 296 -0.64 3.26 7.62
N ALA A 297 -0.58 4.56 7.85
CA ALA A 297 -1.75 5.36 8.19
C ALA A 297 -2.44 5.87 6.92
N MET A 298 -3.74 5.60 6.78
CA MET A 298 -4.59 6.26 5.77
C MET A 298 -5.62 7.17 6.43
N LYS A 299 -6.23 8.05 5.62
CA LYS A 299 -7.22 9.04 6.08
C LYS A 299 -6.70 9.95 7.18
N VAL A 300 -5.41 10.25 7.17
CA VAL A 300 -4.73 11.14 8.15
C VAL A 300 -5.32 12.55 8.19
N PHE A 301 -5.86 13.01 7.05
CA PHE A 301 -6.60 14.28 6.94
C PHE A 301 -8.12 14.09 6.88
N ALA A 302 -8.64 12.97 7.39
CA ALA A 302 -10.08 12.68 7.48
C ALA A 302 -10.84 12.86 6.16
N ASP A 303 -10.24 12.45 5.04
CA ASP A 303 -10.82 12.61 3.69
C ASP A 303 -11.13 14.06 3.28
N GLY A 304 -10.48 15.04 3.92
CA GLY A 304 -10.71 16.46 3.68
C GLY A 304 -11.94 17.03 4.40
N ALA A 305 -12.54 16.28 5.31
CA ALA A 305 -13.77 16.66 6.02
C ALA A 305 -13.56 17.27 7.42
N MET A 306 -12.31 17.51 7.84
CA MET A 306 -11.97 18.09 9.16
C MET A 306 -11.99 19.61 9.17
#